data_AF-A0A662DJZ2-F1
#
_entry.id   AF-A0A662DJZ2-F1
#
_cell.length_a   1.000
_cell.length_b   1.000
_cell.length_c   1.000
_cell.angle_alpha   90.00
_cell.angle_beta   90.00
_cell.angle_gamma   90.00
#
_symmetry.space_group_name_H-M   'P 1'
#
loop_
_entity.id
_entity.type
_entity.pdbx_description
1 polymer ?
#
loop_
_entity_poly.entity_id
_entity_poly.type
_entity_poly.pdbx_seq_one_letter_code
_entity_poly.pdbx_strand_id
1 'polypeptide(L)'
;MSATDLTCTECHDEGTRIVSKQAQFHRSQHGSGGAYVRGGSASCAGCHGSEGAEARIEAGLVPRDEAVEGIINVSPYTCRTCHDIHTTYTEDDFSLTGDSAPAPMGVTASSFDGGAGNLCASCHQIRNELPVAVDGVIEFTTTRFGTHYGVEAQMLLGEGGLMVTGSPSEHYEKVDDTCVGCHMGENRDHTWVPDVDNCVSCHDDLESFDSRGVQTEIQELLVEAKALLVANGIMTEENRSIPGAYPEEVVSSMWNFMFVYSDSSDGVHNPDYAKALLEYVIENLG
;
A
#
# COMPACT_ATOMS: atom_id res chain seq x y z
N MET A 1 33.98 36.15 9.65
CA MET A 1 33.17 35.11 10.30
C MET A 1 33.14 33.92 9.33
N SER A 2 33.28 32.72 9.87
CA SER A 2 33.50 31.45 9.16
C SER A 2 32.21 30.96 8.48
N ALA A 3 32.34 30.07 7.49
CA ALA A 3 31.26 29.43 6.72
C ALA A 3 30.39 28.45 7.54
N THR A 4 29.85 28.87 8.69
CA THR A 4 29.08 28.00 9.60
C THR A 4 27.87 28.71 10.23
N ASP A 5 27.39 29.80 9.63
CA ASP A 5 26.24 30.55 10.13
C ASP A 5 24.92 29.91 9.67
N LEU A 6 24.44 28.97 10.51
CA LEU A 6 23.06 28.51 10.77
C LEU A 6 22.29 27.75 9.67
N THR A 7 22.65 26.48 9.49
CA THR A 7 21.83 25.48 8.76
C THR A 7 20.45 25.27 9.42
N CYS A 8 20.34 25.47 10.74
CA CYS A 8 19.06 25.34 11.45
C CYS A 8 18.02 26.38 11.01
N THR A 9 18.44 27.61 10.66
CA THR A 9 17.51 28.68 10.24
C THR A 9 17.03 28.52 8.81
N GLU A 10 17.56 27.56 8.05
CA GLU A 10 17.03 27.21 6.72
C GLU A 10 15.64 26.55 6.85
N CYS A 11 15.44 25.80 7.93
CA CYS A 11 14.19 25.07 8.22
C CYS A 11 13.38 25.69 9.36
N HIS A 12 14.05 26.30 10.34
CA HIS A 12 13.43 26.98 11.49
C HIS A 12 13.39 28.50 11.28
N ASP A 13 12.77 28.93 10.18
CA ASP A 13 12.53 30.33 9.86
C ASP A 13 11.07 30.76 10.18
N GLU A 14 10.72 31.99 9.80
CA GLU A 14 9.36 32.53 9.91
C GLU A 14 8.43 32.07 8.77
N GLY A 15 8.92 31.22 7.87
CA GLY A 15 8.20 30.67 6.73
C GLY A 15 7.18 29.61 7.13
N THR A 16 6.36 29.20 6.15
CA THR A 16 5.24 28.27 6.38
C THR A 16 5.44 26.91 5.72
N ARG A 17 6.61 26.63 5.14
CA ARG A 17 6.89 25.37 4.43
C ARG A 17 6.59 24.16 5.32
N ILE A 18 7.27 24.04 6.46
CA ILE A 18 7.08 22.92 7.40
C ILE A 18 5.69 22.95 8.04
N VAL A 19 5.21 24.13 8.44
CA VAL A 19 3.89 24.28 9.09
C VAL A 19 2.76 23.77 8.19
N SER A 20 2.83 24.07 6.88
CA SER A 20 1.84 23.60 5.92
C SER A 20 1.85 22.06 5.80
N LYS A 21 3.03 21.44 5.76
CA LYS A 21 3.18 19.98 5.68
C LYS A 21 2.75 19.28 6.95
N GLN A 22 3.05 19.86 8.11
CA GLN A 22 2.53 19.38 9.39
C GLN A 22 1.00 19.42 9.40
N ALA A 23 0.38 20.51 8.97
CA ALA A 23 -1.09 20.61 8.95
C ALA A 23 -1.74 19.57 8.02
N GLN A 24 -1.13 19.28 6.87
CA GLN A 24 -1.54 18.22 5.95
C GLN A 24 -1.36 16.84 6.59
N PHE A 25 -0.18 16.55 7.13
CA PHE A 25 0.15 15.28 7.78
C PHE A 25 -0.81 14.93 8.92
N HIS A 26 -1.16 15.89 9.78
CA HIS A 26 -2.09 15.66 10.89
C HIS A 26 -3.53 15.34 10.44
N ARG A 27 -3.88 15.53 9.17
CA ARG A 27 -5.16 15.10 8.60
C ARG A 27 -5.10 13.69 7.99
N SER A 28 -3.91 13.17 7.75
CA SER A 28 -3.73 11.82 7.24
C SER A 28 -4.02 10.75 8.30
N GLN A 29 -4.22 9.51 7.85
CA GLN A 29 -4.32 8.37 8.75
C GLN A 29 -2.97 7.99 9.40
N HIS A 30 -1.83 8.34 8.80
CA HIS A 30 -0.52 8.15 9.43
C HIS A 30 -0.32 9.12 10.61
N GLY A 31 -0.77 10.38 10.48
CA GLY A 31 -0.62 11.40 11.51
C GLY A 31 -1.68 11.37 12.61
N SER A 32 -2.91 10.96 12.30
CA SER A 32 -4.05 10.97 13.25
C SER A 32 -4.56 9.60 13.66
N GLY A 33 -4.17 8.54 12.95
CA GLY A 33 -4.68 7.19 13.16
C GLY A 33 -4.07 6.48 14.36
N GLY A 34 -4.86 5.63 15.02
CA GLY A 34 -4.41 4.84 16.18
C GLY A 34 -3.72 3.51 15.82
N ALA A 35 -3.58 3.18 14.53
CA ALA A 35 -3.08 1.86 14.10
C ALA A 35 -1.61 1.61 14.47
N TYR A 36 -0.83 2.67 14.73
CA TYR A 36 0.58 2.55 15.13
C TYR A 36 0.78 1.65 16.34
N VAL A 37 -0.18 1.59 17.30
CA VAL A 37 -0.06 0.75 18.51
C VAL A 37 0.12 -0.74 18.19
N ARG A 38 -0.24 -1.17 16.97
CA ARG A 38 -0.02 -2.54 16.49
C ARG A 38 1.47 -2.89 16.42
N GLY A 39 2.36 -1.90 16.30
CA GLY A 39 3.81 -2.08 16.33
C GLY A 39 4.37 -2.67 17.60
N GLY A 40 3.57 -2.77 18.67
CA GLY A 40 3.96 -3.50 19.87
C GLY A 40 4.19 -4.99 19.66
N SER A 41 3.72 -5.55 18.54
CA SER A 41 3.97 -6.94 18.13
C SER A 41 4.91 -7.02 16.94
N ALA A 42 5.85 -7.98 16.96
CA ALA A 42 6.84 -8.20 15.90
C ALA A 42 6.23 -8.28 14.50
N SER A 43 5.13 -9.04 14.32
CA SER A 43 4.46 -9.21 13.02
C SER A 43 3.76 -7.96 12.46
N CYS A 44 3.80 -6.84 13.19
CA CYS A 44 3.23 -5.56 12.81
C CYS A 44 4.22 -4.39 12.93
N ALA A 45 5.34 -4.56 13.65
CA ALA A 45 6.30 -3.50 13.95
C ALA A 45 6.95 -2.91 12.69
N GLY A 46 7.17 -3.72 11.65
CA GLY A 46 7.79 -3.27 10.41
C GLY A 46 6.98 -2.26 9.58
N CYS A 47 5.69 -2.07 9.90
CA CYS A 47 4.79 -1.16 9.16
C CYS A 47 3.80 -0.38 10.06
N HIS A 48 3.86 -0.52 11.38
CA HIS A 48 2.97 0.21 12.28
C HIS A 48 3.78 0.86 13.39
N GLY A 49 4.04 2.15 13.25
CA GLY A 49 4.83 2.93 14.19
C GLY A 49 6.20 3.30 13.63
N SER A 50 6.75 4.41 14.11
CA SER A 50 7.96 5.00 13.50
C SER A 50 9.18 4.09 13.64
N GLU A 51 9.45 3.62 14.85
CA GLU A 51 10.74 3.00 15.19
C GLU A 51 10.97 1.69 14.42
N GLY A 52 9.94 0.84 14.35
CA GLY A 52 10.04 -0.45 13.66
C GLY A 52 10.04 -0.30 12.14
N ALA A 53 9.28 0.66 11.59
CA ALA A 53 9.26 0.91 10.16
C ALA A 53 10.59 1.49 9.67
N GLU A 54 11.11 2.52 10.34
CA GLU A 54 12.39 3.18 10.02
C GLU A 54 13.54 2.16 10.03
N ALA A 55 13.72 1.45 11.15
CA ALA A 55 14.79 0.47 11.29
C ALA A 55 14.71 -0.66 10.24
N ARG A 56 13.49 -1.11 9.88
CA ARG A 56 13.29 -2.13 8.83
C ARG A 56 13.68 -1.58 7.47
N ILE A 57 13.22 -0.38 7.11
CA ILE A 57 13.48 0.25 5.81
C ILE A 57 14.97 0.46 5.61
N GLU A 58 15.65 1.03 6.60
CA GLU A 58 17.10 1.27 6.58
C GLU A 58 17.91 -0.02 6.43
N ALA A 59 17.40 -1.13 7.00
CA ALA A 59 18.03 -2.44 6.89
C ALA A 59 17.68 -3.17 5.57
N GLY A 60 16.81 -2.61 4.72
CA GLY A 60 16.39 -3.24 3.46
C GLY A 60 15.57 -4.52 3.66
N LEU A 61 14.88 -4.66 4.79
CA LEU A 61 14.15 -5.88 5.16
C LEU A 61 12.69 -5.82 4.71
N VAL A 62 12.05 -6.97 4.55
CA VAL A 62 10.61 -7.05 4.23
C VAL A 62 9.74 -6.86 5.49
N PRO A 63 8.46 -6.43 5.39
CA PRO A 63 7.58 -6.14 6.53
C PRO A 63 7.47 -7.20 7.65
N ARG A 64 7.70 -8.48 7.33
CA ARG A 64 7.59 -9.61 8.25
C ARG A 64 8.91 -10.34 8.48
N ASP A 65 10.02 -9.68 8.18
CA ASP A 65 11.33 -10.23 8.48
C ASP A 65 11.46 -10.55 9.97
N GLU A 66 12.01 -11.72 10.29
CA GLU A 66 12.14 -12.22 11.67
C GLU A 66 13.05 -11.36 12.54
N ALA A 67 13.92 -10.54 11.93
CA ALA A 67 14.77 -9.60 12.63
C ALA A 67 14.01 -8.38 13.19
N VAL A 68 12.75 -8.16 12.78
CA VAL A 68 11.95 -7.03 13.26
C VAL A 68 11.21 -7.41 14.54
N GLU A 69 11.63 -6.79 15.65
CA GLU A 69 11.01 -7.01 16.96
C GLU A 69 9.86 -6.03 17.27
N GLY A 70 9.01 -6.39 18.23
CA GLY A 70 7.94 -5.52 18.71
C GLY A 70 8.46 -4.31 19.50
N ILE A 71 7.87 -3.14 19.27
CA ILE A 71 8.30 -1.88 19.91
C ILE A 71 7.52 -1.63 21.20
N ILE A 72 8.22 -1.49 22.34
CA ILE A 72 7.57 -1.30 23.65
C ILE A 72 6.82 0.05 23.72
N ASN A 73 7.47 1.13 23.27
CA ASN A 73 6.94 2.48 23.30
C ASN A 73 6.74 2.95 21.86
N VAL A 74 5.78 2.35 21.16
CA VAL A 74 5.52 2.69 19.76
C VAL A 74 5.10 4.14 19.65
N SER A 75 5.77 4.92 18.81
CA SER A 75 5.28 6.24 18.44
C SER A 75 4.34 6.16 17.24
N PRO A 76 3.35 7.08 17.14
CA PRO A 76 2.70 7.35 15.86
C PRO A 76 3.73 7.68 14.78
N TYR A 77 3.34 7.59 13.52
CA TYR A 77 4.21 8.07 12.46
C TYR A 77 4.52 9.56 12.63
N THR A 78 5.75 9.93 12.28
CA THR A 78 6.23 11.31 12.36
C THR A 78 6.96 11.66 11.07
N CYS A 79 7.36 12.93 10.91
CA CYS A 79 8.19 13.34 9.79
C CYS A 79 9.46 12.47 9.66
N ARG A 80 10.02 12.00 10.78
CA ARG A 80 11.22 11.17 10.83
C ARG A 80 11.04 9.75 10.34
N THR A 81 9.81 9.26 10.28
CA THR A 81 9.55 7.94 9.70
C THR A 81 9.86 7.93 8.21
N CYS A 82 9.60 9.05 7.54
CA CYS A 82 9.69 9.17 6.09
C CYS A 82 10.91 9.97 5.64
N HIS A 83 11.42 10.86 6.49
CA HIS A 83 12.54 11.74 6.17
C HIS A 83 13.66 11.62 7.19
N ASP A 84 14.90 11.77 6.74
CA ASP A 84 16.09 11.64 7.58
C ASP A 84 16.41 12.94 8.36
N ILE A 85 15.40 13.45 9.07
CA ILE A 85 15.42 14.78 9.71
C ILE A 85 16.38 14.85 10.90
N HIS A 86 17.19 15.90 10.90
CA HIS A 86 18.26 16.20 11.86
C HIS A 86 19.39 15.17 11.84
N THR A 87 19.78 14.72 10.64
CA THR A 87 20.97 13.87 10.44
C THR A 87 22.16 14.72 9.99
N THR A 88 21.96 15.60 9.01
CA THR A 88 22.94 16.56 8.48
C THR A 88 22.68 17.99 8.96
N TYR A 89 21.45 18.29 9.39
CA TYR A 89 20.96 19.62 9.73
C TYR A 89 20.92 20.59 8.54
N THR A 90 20.90 20.11 7.30
CA THR A 90 20.78 20.90 6.05
C THR A 90 19.48 20.55 5.32
N GLU A 91 19.20 21.14 4.15
CA GLU A 91 18.11 20.69 3.27
C GLU A 91 18.20 19.20 2.87
N ASP A 92 19.37 18.57 3.00
CA ASP A 92 19.54 17.13 2.76
C ASP A 92 18.72 16.28 3.75
N ASP A 93 18.35 16.83 4.92
CA ASP A 93 17.49 16.18 5.92
C ASP A 93 16.05 15.91 5.41
N PHE A 94 15.69 16.42 4.23
CA PHE A 94 14.44 16.06 3.56
C PHE A 94 14.58 14.79 2.68
N SER A 95 15.76 14.16 2.63
CA SER A 95 15.93 12.84 2.01
C SER A 95 14.96 11.83 2.61
N LEU A 96 14.59 10.84 1.81
CA LEU A 96 13.64 9.81 2.24
C LEU A 96 14.37 8.69 2.98
N THR A 97 13.76 8.20 4.05
CA THR A 97 14.22 7.00 4.73
C THR A 97 14.35 5.83 3.74
N GLY A 98 15.50 5.17 3.75
CA GLY A 98 15.83 4.12 2.77
C GLY A 98 16.34 4.65 1.42
N ASP A 99 16.60 5.95 1.28
CA ASP A 99 17.26 6.60 0.13
C ASP A 99 16.64 6.24 -1.23
N SER A 100 15.31 6.11 -1.27
CA SER A 100 14.53 5.68 -2.45
C SER A 100 14.99 4.33 -3.04
N ALA A 101 15.66 3.47 -2.26
CA ALA A 101 16.05 2.15 -2.71
C ALA A 101 14.82 1.31 -3.09
N PRO A 102 14.89 0.48 -4.15
CA PRO A 102 13.78 -0.39 -4.53
C PRO A 102 13.28 -1.23 -3.34
N ALA A 103 11.97 -1.22 -3.12
CA ALA A 103 11.38 -1.92 -1.99
C ALA A 103 11.27 -3.42 -2.32
N PRO A 104 11.85 -4.32 -1.51
CA PRO A 104 11.64 -5.75 -1.69
C PRO A 104 10.18 -6.10 -1.40
N MET A 105 9.55 -6.85 -2.30
CA MET A 105 8.22 -7.39 -2.05
C MET A 105 8.36 -8.67 -1.24
N GLY A 106 7.71 -8.73 -0.08
CA GLY A 106 7.93 -9.81 0.89
C GLY A 106 7.31 -11.15 0.50
N VAL A 107 6.28 -11.12 -0.35
CA VAL A 107 5.48 -12.29 -0.73
C VAL A 107 5.66 -12.67 -2.19
N THR A 108 5.90 -11.69 -3.05
CA THR A 108 6.25 -11.86 -4.45
C THR A 108 7.75 -11.70 -4.58
N ALA A 109 8.45 -12.56 -5.31
CA ALA A 109 9.93 -12.58 -5.37
C ALA A 109 10.55 -11.39 -6.15
N SER A 110 9.82 -10.29 -6.26
CA SER A 110 10.11 -9.09 -7.03
C SER A 110 10.53 -7.94 -6.11
N SER A 111 10.84 -6.80 -6.72
CA SER A 111 11.03 -5.52 -6.04
C SER A 111 10.19 -4.46 -6.73
N PHE A 112 9.71 -3.50 -5.97
CA PHE A 112 9.06 -2.30 -6.48
C PHE A 112 10.11 -1.21 -6.69
N ASP A 113 10.28 -0.74 -7.93
CA ASP A 113 11.21 0.33 -8.29
C ASP A 113 10.47 1.47 -9.02
N GLY A 114 9.82 2.31 -8.21
CA GLY A 114 8.99 3.44 -8.62
C GLY A 114 9.49 4.78 -8.07
N GLY A 115 10.81 4.96 -7.94
CA GLY A 115 11.42 6.21 -7.48
C GLY A 115 11.07 6.55 -6.03
N ALA A 116 10.65 7.79 -5.75
CA ALA A 116 10.26 8.18 -4.40
C ALA A 116 9.08 7.36 -3.83
N GLY A 117 8.26 6.75 -4.68
CA GLY A 117 7.19 5.83 -4.28
C GLY A 117 7.69 4.52 -3.63
N ASN A 118 8.98 4.20 -3.74
CA ASN A 118 9.58 3.04 -3.09
C ASN A 118 9.38 3.05 -1.57
N LEU A 119 9.42 4.23 -0.94
CA LEU A 119 9.13 4.37 0.49
C LEU A 119 7.70 3.94 0.83
N CYS A 120 6.72 4.28 -0.02
CA CYS A 120 5.32 3.89 0.16
C CYS A 120 5.15 2.37 0.01
N ALA A 121 5.69 1.80 -1.08
CA ALA A 121 5.64 0.36 -1.39
C ALA A 121 6.34 -0.50 -0.33
N SER A 122 7.26 0.09 0.43
CA SER A 122 7.92 -0.53 1.56
C SER A 122 6.94 -1.04 2.64
N CYS A 123 5.77 -0.40 2.79
CA CYS A 123 4.72 -0.82 3.71
C CYS A 123 3.41 -1.23 3.02
N HIS A 124 3.08 -0.56 1.91
CA HIS A 124 1.85 -0.76 1.13
C HIS A 124 1.98 -1.95 0.16
N GLN A 125 2.20 -3.13 0.74
CA GLN A 125 2.40 -4.37 0.02
C GLN A 125 1.67 -5.55 0.68
N ILE A 126 1.38 -6.60 -0.10
CA ILE A 126 0.87 -7.88 0.40
C ILE A 126 1.82 -8.40 1.49
N ARG A 127 1.26 -8.73 2.65
CA ARG A 127 2.04 -9.25 3.78
C ARG A 127 1.75 -10.70 4.13
N ASN A 128 0.58 -11.21 3.76
CA ASN A 128 0.20 -12.59 4.06
C ASN A 128 0.79 -13.50 3.01
N GLU A 129 1.32 -14.65 3.43
CA GLU A 129 1.83 -15.66 2.51
C GLU A 129 0.73 -16.12 1.55
N LEU A 130 1.12 -16.39 0.31
CA LEU A 130 0.21 -16.99 -0.66
C LEU A 130 -0.23 -18.36 -0.15
N PRO A 131 -1.53 -18.68 -0.18
CA PRO A 131 -2.00 -19.97 0.24
C PRO A 131 -1.46 -21.07 -0.67
N VAL A 132 -1.16 -22.23 -0.09
CA VAL A 132 -0.64 -23.40 -0.81
C VAL A 132 -1.61 -24.56 -0.62
N ALA A 133 -2.07 -25.15 -1.72
CA ALA A 133 -2.94 -26.32 -1.66
C ALA A 133 -2.17 -27.59 -1.35
N VAL A 134 -2.81 -28.47 -0.58
CA VAL A 134 -2.40 -29.86 -0.38
C VAL A 134 -3.52 -30.73 -0.94
N ASP A 135 -3.20 -31.52 -1.97
CA ASP A 135 -4.17 -32.36 -2.69
C ASP A 135 -5.40 -31.58 -3.22
N GLY A 136 -5.18 -30.35 -3.71
CA GLY A 136 -6.22 -29.47 -4.27
C GLY A 136 -7.12 -28.80 -3.22
N VAL A 137 -6.75 -28.88 -1.94
CA VAL A 137 -7.51 -28.29 -0.83
C VAL A 137 -6.62 -27.32 -0.05
N ILE A 138 -7.18 -26.19 0.34
CA ILE A 138 -6.56 -25.25 1.27
C ILE A 138 -7.41 -25.19 2.54
N GLU A 139 -6.77 -25.36 3.69
CA GLU A 139 -7.38 -25.24 5.02
C GLU A 139 -6.87 -24.00 5.74
N PHE A 140 -7.77 -23.23 6.34
CA PHE A 140 -7.42 -22.11 7.20
C PHE A 140 -8.37 -21.97 8.40
N THR A 141 -7.84 -21.50 9.52
CA THR A 141 -8.57 -21.33 10.79
C THR A 141 -8.94 -19.87 11.12
N THR A 142 -8.43 -18.92 10.32
CA THR A 142 -8.59 -17.48 10.55
C THR A 142 -9.90 -16.95 9.95
N THR A 143 -10.44 -15.89 10.55
CA THR A 143 -11.57 -15.10 10.01
C THR A 143 -11.12 -13.87 9.22
N ARG A 144 -9.80 -13.73 9.01
CA ARG A 144 -9.15 -12.62 8.30
C ARG A 144 -8.22 -13.12 7.20
N PHE A 145 -8.62 -14.19 6.51
CA PHE A 145 -7.90 -14.70 5.35
C PHE A 145 -7.88 -13.65 4.22
N GLY A 146 -6.83 -13.64 3.39
CA GLY A 146 -6.61 -12.68 2.31
C GLY A 146 -5.28 -11.93 2.44
N THR A 147 -5.08 -10.86 1.67
CA THR A 147 -3.80 -10.15 1.50
C THR A 147 -3.40 -9.21 2.64
N HIS A 148 -4.36 -8.81 3.49
CA HIS A 148 -4.36 -7.55 4.27
C HIS A 148 -4.70 -6.32 3.41
N TYR A 149 -4.97 -5.19 4.08
CA TYR A 149 -5.20 -3.87 3.48
C TYR A 149 -3.86 -3.20 3.17
N GLY A 150 -3.83 -2.30 2.20
CA GLY A 150 -2.60 -1.61 1.84
C GLY A 150 -1.72 -2.49 0.94
N VAL A 151 -2.21 -2.84 -0.25
CA VAL A 151 -1.59 -3.84 -1.15
C VAL A 151 -1.28 -3.27 -2.53
N GLU A 152 -1.16 -1.95 -2.58
CA GLU A 152 -1.13 -1.16 -3.79
C GLU A 152 0.12 -1.44 -4.64
N ALA A 153 1.26 -1.76 -4.00
CA ALA A 153 2.50 -2.06 -4.69
C ALA A 153 2.37 -3.28 -5.62
N GLN A 154 1.86 -4.42 -5.12
CA GLN A 154 1.65 -5.61 -5.96
C GLN A 154 0.54 -5.43 -6.98
N MET A 155 -0.49 -4.63 -6.68
CA MET A 155 -1.53 -4.31 -7.67
C MET A 155 -0.92 -3.55 -8.86
N LEU A 156 -0.12 -2.53 -8.58
CA LEU A 156 0.63 -1.77 -9.58
C LEU A 156 1.61 -2.65 -10.37
N LEU A 157 2.29 -3.59 -9.72
CA LEU A 157 3.20 -4.53 -10.37
C LEU A 157 2.48 -5.65 -11.16
N GLY A 158 1.17 -5.82 -10.98
CA GLY A 158 0.40 -6.88 -11.64
C GLY A 158 0.72 -8.28 -11.12
N GLU A 159 1.01 -8.42 -9.83
CA GLU A 159 1.45 -9.67 -9.20
C GLU A 159 0.65 -9.99 -7.94
N GLY A 160 0.87 -11.15 -7.32
CA GLY A 160 0.25 -11.52 -6.04
C GLY A 160 -1.19 -12.06 -6.13
N GLY A 161 -1.84 -11.99 -7.29
CA GLY A 161 -3.09 -12.68 -7.58
C GLY A 161 -2.86 -14.16 -7.85
N LEU A 162 -3.86 -14.98 -7.56
CA LEU A 162 -3.80 -16.43 -7.70
C LEU A 162 -4.52 -16.87 -8.98
N MET A 163 -3.90 -17.80 -9.71
CA MET A 163 -4.43 -18.38 -10.96
C MET A 163 -4.73 -17.37 -12.09
N VAL A 164 -4.35 -16.11 -11.90
CA VAL A 164 -4.45 -15.04 -12.89
C VAL A 164 -3.07 -14.44 -13.06
N THR A 165 -2.58 -14.40 -14.29
CA THR A 165 -1.31 -13.74 -14.61
C THR A 165 -1.59 -12.27 -14.90
N GLY A 166 -0.97 -11.37 -14.13
CA GLY A 166 -1.04 -9.93 -14.39
C GLY A 166 0.17 -9.42 -15.17
N SER A 167 0.18 -8.11 -15.38
CA SER A 167 1.32 -7.36 -15.91
C SER A 167 1.39 -6.01 -15.20
N PRO A 168 2.57 -5.38 -15.11
CA PRO A 168 2.70 -4.06 -14.52
C PRO A 168 1.71 -3.07 -15.14
N SER A 169 1.14 -2.23 -14.30
CA SER A 169 0.22 -1.18 -14.71
C SER A 169 0.94 -0.13 -15.53
N GLU A 170 0.25 0.44 -16.51
CA GLU A 170 0.71 1.64 -17.20
C GLU A 170 0.99 2.80 -16.23
N HIS A 171 0.25 2.89 -15.12
CA HIS A 171 0.52 3.88 -14.07
C HIS A 171 1.81 3.59 -13.30
N TYR A 172 2.21 2.32 -13.16
CA TYR A 172 3.52 1.97 -12.61
C TYR A 172 4.65 2.36 -13.58
N GLU A 173 4.46 2.08 -14.87
CA GLU A 173 5.51 2.27 -15.87
C GLU A 173 5.71 3.73 -16.31
N LYS A 174 4.65 4.55 -16.26
CA LYS A 174 4.65 5.89 -16.87
C LYS A 174 4.56 7.06 -15.90
N VAL A 175 4.14 6.83 -14.64
CA VAL A 175 4.05 7.90 -13.65
C VAL A 175 5.35 8.00 -12.89
N ASP A 176 6.03 9.14 -13.06
CA ASP A 176 7.24 9.45 -12.29
C ASP A 176 6.95 9.42 -10.79
N ASP A 177 7.86 8.82 -10.01
CA ASP A 177 7.72 8.61 -8.57
C ASP A 177 6.44 7.85 -8.13
N THR A 178 5.74 7.19 -9.08
CA THR A 178 4.58 6.31 -8.87
C THR A 178 3.53 6.87 -7.90
N CYS A 179 3.50 6.37 -6.65
CA CYS A 179 2.55 6.76 -5.61
C CYS A 179 2.55 8.28 -5.40
N VAL A 180 3.72 8.89 -5.42
CA VAL A 180 3.92 10.32 -5.13
C VAL A 180 3.30 11.19 -6.23
N GLY A 181 3.34 10.75 -7.49
CA GLY A 181 2.76 11.47 -8.62
C GLY A 181 1.27 11.75 -8.43
N CYS A 182 0.49 10.75 -8.03
CA CYS A 182 -0.96 10.90 -7.83
C CYS A 182 -1.34 11.40 -6.43
N HIS A 183 -0.71 10.88 -5.38
CA HIS A 183 -1.13 11.13 -3.99
C HIS A 183 -0.54 12.39 -3.36
N MET A 184 0.56 12.91 -3.90
CA MET A 184 1.21 14.10 -3.38
C MET A 184 1.28 15.22 -4.41
N GLY A 185 1.41 14.87 -5.70
CA GLY A 185 1.48 15.81 -6.81
C GLY A 185 2.64 16.81 -6.68
N GLU A 186 2.61 17.85 -7.51
CA GLU A 186 3.61 18.92 -7.48
C GLU A 186 3.63 19.66 -6.14
N ASN A 187 2.46 19.76 -5.50
CA ASN A 187 2.30 20.43 -4.21
C ASN A 187 2.89 19.65 -3.05
N ARG A 188 3.34 18.40 -3.24
CA ARG A 188 3.85 17.50 -2.19
C ARG A 188 2.88 17.40 -1.01
N ASP A 189 1.61 17.16 -1.28
CA ASP A 189 0.56 17.10 -0.25
C ASP A 189 0.77 15.90 0.69
N HIS A 190 0.92 16.17 1.99
CA HIS A 190 1.06 15.13 3.03
C HIS A 190 -0.28 14.68 3.62
N THR A 191 -1.41 15.02 2.99
CA THR A 191 -2.67 14.31 3.25
C THR A 191 -2.67 12.91 2.61
N TRP A 192 -1.88 12.74 1.54
CA TRP A 192 -1.84 11.57 0.65
C TRP A 192 -3.19 11.19 0.02
N VAL A 193 -4.15 12.10 0.04
CA VAL A 193 -5.39 11.95 -0.72
C VAL A 193 -5.07 12.32 -2.17
N PRO A 194 -5.32 11.43 -3.15
CA PRO A 194 -5.03 11.76 -4.53
C PRO A 194 -5.95 12.87 -5.02
N ASP A 195 -5.45 13.67 -5.95
CA ASP A 195 -6.20 14.75 -6.60
C ASP A 195 -6.36 14.44 -8.09
N VAL A 196 -7.56 14.65 -8.64
CA VAL A 196 -7.85 14.47 -10.07
C VAL A 196 -7.01 15.42 -10.91
N ASP A 197 -6.66 16.59 -10.37
CA ASP A 197 -5.79 17.56 -11.01
C ASP A 197 -4.39 16.99 -11.28
N ASN A 198 -3.94 15.96 -10.55
CA ASN A 198 -2.66 15.30 -10.81
C ASN A 198 -2.70 14.38 -12.05
N CYS A 199 -3.90 14.05 -12.57
CA CYS A 199 -4.08 13.16 -13.71
C CYS A 199 -4.08 13.89 -15.05
N VAL A 200 -4.38 15.19 -15.06
CA VAL A 200 -4.65 15.96 -16.29
C VAL A 200 -3.43 16.20 -17.16
N SER A 201 -2.23 15.89 -16.67
CA SER A 201 -1.00 15.89 -17.47
C SER A 201 -0.99 14.80 -18.55
N CYS A 202 -1.72 13.70 -18.32
CA CYS A 202 -1.80 12.53 -19.21
C CYS A 202 -3.23 12.20 -19.64
N HIS A 203 -4.24 12.62 -18.86
CA HIS A 203 -5.66 12.38 -19.12
C HIS A 203 -6.40 13.69 -19.35
N ASP A 204 -6.48 14.13 -20.61
CA ASP A 204 -7.20 15.34 -20.99
C ASP A 204 -8.67 15.29 -20.54
N ASP A 205 -9.17 16.41 -20.01
CA ASP A 205 -10.56 16.62 -19.59
C ASP A 205 -11.07 15.64 -18.52
N LEU A 206 -10.19 15.06 -17.69
CA LEU A 206 -10.60 14.19 -16.60
C LEU A 206 -11.24 14.99 -15.45
N GLU A 207 -12.51 14.71 -15.15
CA GLU A 207 -13.26 15.38 -14.06
C GLU A 207 -13.39 14.51 -12.79
N SER A 208 -13.08 13.21 -12.88
CA SER A 208 -13.16 12.28 -11.76
C SER A 208 -12.22 11.09 -11.95
N PHE A 209 -11.93 10.36 -10.88
CA PHE A 209 -11.15 9.11 -10.95
C PHE A 209 -11.84 7.99 -11.74
N ASP A 210 -13.16 8.07 -11.95
CA ASP A 210 -13.91 7.11 -12.76
C ASP A 210 -13.74 7.37 -14.27
N SER A 211 -12.47 7.32 -14.72
CA SER A 211 -12.11 7.49 -16.12
C SER A 211 -12.70 6.35 -16.96
N ARG A 212 -13.57 6.68 -17.91
CA ARG A 212 -14.24 5.70 -18.80
C ARG A 212 -15.05 4.62 -18.06
N GLY A 213 -15.47 4.86 -16.81
CA GLY A 213 -16.29 3.92 -16.04
C GLY A 213 -15.52 2.80 -15.35
N VAL A 214 -14.19 2.88 -15.25
CA VAL A 214 -13.35 1.84 -14.61
C VAL A 214 -13.76 1.58 -13.16
N GLN A 215 -13.91 2.61 -12.33
CA GLN A 215 -14.28 2.42 -10.93
C GLN A 215 -15.69 1.86 -10.82
N THR A 216 -16.61 2.34 -11.66
CA THR A 216 -17.97 1.81 -11.73
C THR A 216 -17.97 0.32 -12.07
N GLU A 217 -17.24 -0.10 -13.10
CA GLU A 217 -17.15 -1.51 -13.52
C GLU A 217 -16.55 -2.40 -12.43
N ILE A 218 -15.45 -1.98 -11.80
CA ILE A 218 -14.80 -2.75 -10.74
C ILE A 218 -15.70 -2.88 -9.50
N GLN A 219 -16.43 -1.82 -9.14
CA GLN A 219 -17.38 -1.87 -8.03
C GLN A 219 -18.54 -2.83 -8.31
N GLU A 220 -19.07 -2.86 -9.54
CA GLU A 220 -20.10 -3.83 -9.96
C GLU A 220 -19.58 -5.27 -9.86
N LEU A 221 -18.37 -5.53 -10.36
CA LEU A 221 -17.71 -6.84 -10.28
C LEU A 221 -17.44 -7.26 -8.83
N LEU A 222 -17.03 -6.35 -7.95
CA LEU A 222 -16.84 -6.62 -6.52
C LEU A 222 -18.16 -7.04 -5.86
N VAL A 223 -19.28 -6.40 -6.20
CA VAL A 223 -20.60 -6.77 -5.66
C VAL A 223 -20.99 -8.18 -6.09
N GLU A 224 -20.82 -8.52 -7.38
CA GLU A 224 -21.13 -9.85 -7.91
C GLU A 224 -20.22 -10.93 -7.32
N ALA A 225 -18.91 -10.71 -7.34
CA ALA A 225 -17.91 -11.62 -6.79
C ALA A 225 -18.17 -11.90 -5.29
N LYS A 226 -18.50 -10.87 -4.50
CA LYS A 226 -18.86 -11.02 -3.09
C LYS A 226 -20.08 -11.91 -2.91
N ALA A 227 -21.15 -11.68 -3.69
CA ALA A 227 -22.37 -12.48 -3.58
C ALA A 227 -22.09 -13.97 -3.82
N LEU A 228 -21.24 -14.28 -4.79
CA LEU A 228 -20.81 -15.65 -5.09
C LEU A 228 -19.95 -16.26 -3.97
N LEU A 229 -19.03 -15.50 -3.39
CA LEU A 229 -18.21 -15.95 -2.24
C LEU A 229 -19.05 -16.25 -1.00
N VAL A 230 -20.07 -15.42 -0.73
CA VAL A 230 -21.03 -15.65 0.35
C VAL A 230 -21.88 -16.90 0.07
N ALA A 231 -22.40 -17.04 -1.15
CA ALA A 231 -23.19 -18.20 -1.55
C ALA A 231 -22.41 -19.52 -1.46
N ASN A 232 -21.11 -19.49 -1.78
CA ASN A 232 -20.19 -20.63 -1.64
C ASN A 232 -19.75 -20.91 -0.19
N GLY A 233 -20.14 -20.06 0.78
CA GLY A 233 -19.90 -20.30 2.20
C GLY A 233 -18.45 -20.16 2.66
N ILE A 234 -17.60 -19.51 1.86
CA ILE A 234 -16.22 -19.17 2.25
C ILE A 234 -16.12 -17.79 2.91
N MET A 235 -17.12 -16.91 2.69
CA MET A 235 -17.12 -15.53 3.16
C MET A 235 -18.44 -15.13 3.85
N THR A 236 -18.38 -14.24 4.84
CA THR A 236 -19.55 -13.57 5.44
C THR A 236 -19.87 -12.24 4.74
N GLU A 237 -21.08 -11.72 4.96
CA GLU A 237 -21.50 -10.41 4.43
C GLU A 237 -20.62 -9.24 4.89
N GLU A 238 -19.83 -9.40 5.95
CA GLU A 238 -18.88 -8.40 6.46
C GLU A 238 -17.45 -8.58 5.92
N ASN A 239 -17.29 -9.29 4.80
CA ASN A 239 -16.01 -9.60 4.16
C ASN A 239 -15.04 -10.33 5.13
N ARG A 240 -15.58 -11.25 5.94
CA ARG A 240 -14.78 -12.14 6.81
C ARG A 240 -14.71 -13.53 6.22
N SER A 241 -13.56 -14.18 6.33
CA SER A 241 -13.44 -15.58 5.95
C SER A 241 -14.15 -16.47 6.95
N ILE A 242 -14.76 -17.55 6.45
CA ILE A 242 -15.33 -18.62 7.26
C ILE A 242 -14.26 -19.72 7.35
N PRO A 243 -13.75 -20.04 8.55
CA PRO A 243 -12.75 -21.10 8.72
C PRO A 243 -13.24 -22.46 8.18
N GLY A 244 -12.37 -23.17 7.48
CA GLY A 244 -12.69 -24.46 6.89
C GLY A 244 -11.63 -24.95 5.92
N ALA A 245 -11.95 -26.05 5.26
CA ALA A 245 -11.18 -26.64 4.18
C ALA A 245 -11.99 -26.51 2.88
N TYR A 246 -11.41 -25.86 1.88
CA TYR A 246 -12.09 -25.53 0.62
C TYR A 246 -11.22 -25.94 -0.57
N PRO A 247 -11.81 -26.22 -1.75
CA PRO A 247 -11.05 -26.39 -2.98
C PRO A 247 -10.16 -25.18 -3.26
N GLU A 248 -8.99 -25.44 -3.86
CA GLU A 248 -7.98 -24.42 -4.15
C GLU A 248 -8.54 -23.23 -4.94
N GLU A 249 -9.42 -23.50 -5.90
CA GLU A 249 -10.03 -22.50 -6.77
C GLU A 249 -10.98 -21.57 -6.00
N VAL A 250 -11.68 -22.09 -4.98
CA VAL A 250 -12.57 -21.30 -4.12
C VAL A 250 -11.76 -20.38 -3.20
N VAL A 251 -10.66 -20.89 -2.64
CA VAL A 251 -9.77 -20.07 -1.82
C VAL A 251 -9.03 -19.03 -2.66
N SER A 252 -8.62 -19.38 -3.88
CA SER A 252 -8.01 -18.46 -4.83
C SER A 252 -8.96 -17.33 -5.23
N SER A 253 -10.24 -17.67 -5.43
CA SER A 253 -11.28 -16.68 -5.68
C SER A 253 -11.46 -15.72 -4.49
N MET A 254 -11.49 -16.25 -3.26
CA MET A 254 -11.53 -15.40 -2.07
C MET A 254 -10.30 -14.49 -1.96
N TRP A 255 -9.11 -15.01 -2.23
CA TRP A 255 -7.87 -14.24 -2.22
C TRP A 255 -7.91 -13.09 -3.22
N ASN A 256 -8.28 -13.38 -4.48
CA ASN A 256 -8.34 -12.39 -5.56
C ASN A 256 -9.36 -11.28 -5.27
N PHE A 257 -10.55 -11.63 -4.76
CA PHE A 257 -11.52 -10.64 -4.29
C PHE A 257 -10.92 -9.78 -3.17
N MET A 258 -10.32 -10.40 -2.15
CA MET A 258 -9.74 -9.66 -1.03
C MET A 258 -8.58 -8.77 -1.48
N PHE A 259 -7.83 -9.17 -2.50
CA PHE A 259 -6.74 -8.39 -3.06
C PHE A 259 -7.26 -7.10 -3.71
N VAL A 260 -8.22 -7.20 -4.62
CA VAL A 260 -8.83 -6.02 -5.29
C VAL A 260 -9.57 -5.14 -4.28
N TYR A 261 -10.32 -5.74 -3.36
CA TYR A 261 -11.02 -4.99 -2.30
C TYR A 261 -10.04 -4.26 -1.37
N SER A 262 -8.89 -4.86 -1.08
CA SER A 262 -7.92 -4.32 -0.13
C SER A 262 -7.03 -3.21 -0.71
N ASP A 263 -6.87 -3.20 -2.03
CA ASP A 263 -6.20 -2.14 -2.79
C ASP A 263 -6.98 -0.81 -2.75
N SER A 264 -8.31 -0.88 -2.59
CA SER A 264 -9.18 0.28 -2.36
C SER A 264 -9.14 1.40 -3.41
N SER A 265 -8.52 1.17 -4.58
CA SER A 265 -8.48 2.13 -5.68
C SER A 265 -9.66 2.02 -6.65
N ASP A 266 -10.52 1.02 -6.45
CA ASP A 266 -11.54 0.58 -7.42
C ASP A 266 -10.94 0.37 -8.82
N GLY A 267 -9.74 -0.21 -8.87
CA GLY A 267 -9.04 -0.61 -10.08
C GLY A 267 -8.14 0.47 -10.70
N VAL A 268 -8.13 1.71 -10.22
CA VAL A 268 -7.29 2.79 -10.77
C VAL A 268 -5.79 2.42 -10.78
N HIS A 269 -5.32 1.67 -9.78
CA HIS A 269 -3.93 1.22 -9.74
C HIS A 269 -3.58 0.29 -10.90
N ASN A 270 -4.44 -0.65 -11.26
CA ASN A 270 -4.23 -1.55 -12.41
C ASN A 270 -5.58 -2.07 -12.95
N PRO A 271 -6.23 -1.33 -13.87
CA PRO A 271 -7.61 -1.62 -14.28
C PRO A 271 -7.77 -3.01 -14.89
N ASP A 272 -6.87 -3.37 -15.80
CA ASP A 272 -6.93 -4.64 -16.52
C ASP A 272 -6.72 -5.83 -15.58
N TYR A 273 -5.78 -5.71 -14.65
CA TYR A 273 -5.50 -6.79 -13.70
C TYR A 273 -6.58 -6.92 -12.63
N ALA A 274 -7.06 -5.82 -12.06
CA ALA A 274 -8.15 -5.83 -11.08
C ALA A 274 -9.41 -6.47 -11.68
N LYS A 275 -9.74 -6.13 -12.93
CA LYS A 275 -10.85 -6.75 -13.66
C LYS A 275 -10.63 -8.24 -13.87
N ALA A 276 -9.47 -8.65 -14.40
CA ALA A 276 -9.17 -10.06 -14.66
C ALA A 276 -9.24 -10.92 -13.38
N LEU A 277 -8.81 -10.37 -12.24
CA LEU A 277 -8.92 -11.04 -10.94
C LEU A 277 -10.38 -11.26 -10.53
N LEU A 278 -11.26 -10.28 -10.73
CA LEU A 278 -12.68 -10.42 -10.38
C LEU A 278 -13.47 -11.26 -11.39
N GLU A 279 -13.15 -11.18 -12.67
CA GLU A 279 -13.71 -12.07 -13.70
C GLU A 279 -13.38 -13.53 -13.37
N TYR A 280 -12.14 -13.83 -12.97
CA TYR A 280 -11.78 -15.16 -12.47
C TYR A 280 -12.64 -15.59 -11.29
N VAL A 281 -12.93 -14.70 -10.33
CA VAL A 281 -13.81 -15.05 -9.19
C VAL A 281 -15.21 -15.43 -9.68
N ILE A 282 -15.77 -14.64 -10.59
CA ILE A 282 -17.13 -14.81 -11.08
C ILE A 282 -17.23 -16.09 -11.93
N GLU A 283 -16.28 -16.31 -12.84
CA GLU A 283 -16.26 -17.49 -13.71
C GLU A 283 -16.10 -18.81 -12.94
N ASN A 284 -15.34 -18.81 -11.84
CA ASN A 284 -15.12 -20.03 -11.07
C ASN A 284 -16.22 -20.34 -10.05
N LEU A 285 -16.95 -19.33 -9.58
CA LEU A 285 -17.96 -19.49 -8.54
C LEU A 285 -19.40 -19.41 -9.04
N GLY A 286 -19.61 -18.91 -10.27
CA GLY A 286 -20.91 -18.73 -10.92
C GLY A 286 -21.51 -19.95 -11.61
#